data_AF-A0A1C7M3J0-F1
#
_entry.id   AF-A0A1C7M3J0-F1
#
_cell.length_a   1.000
_cell.length_b   1.000
_cell.length_c   1.000
_cell.angle_alpha   90.00
_cell.angle_beta   90.00
_cell.angle_gamma   90.00
#
_symmetry.space_group_name_H-M   'P 1'
#
loop_
_entity.id
_entity.type
_entity.pdbx_description
1 polymer ?
#
loop_
_entity_poly.entity_id
_entity_poly.type
_entity_poly.pdbx_seq_one_letter_code
_entity_poly.pdbx_strand_id
1 'polypeptide(L)'
;MVFGCMKVFMLEHGQQENNSAEEVFRDGVVGQFMTELLSPFTSAASPSSLSLPPPPPGPDDGLDVVATRFLSASTPFYQYYTDFVGLYDAISFAHPLFASLLLPPTSMRYLVDYRKYLWADYNHVLRTVRTSIGAVVAGSVGEYLWPAETDADVTGAYLRALVRGPLEGFVRLGATGETASKLLMGVVDQGNLDVIREVVLYRQVREGTALIPPACFEQSGDWKAFRFANTSTQ
;
A
#
# COMPACT_ATOMS: atom_id res chain seq x y z
N MET A 1 9.44 9.13 12.03
CA MET A 1 8.14 9.83 12.15
C MET A 1 6.95 8.90 11.96
N VAL A 2 6.89 8.12 10.87
CA VAL A 2 5.82 7.13 10.60
C VAL A 2 5.46 6.25 11.81
N PHE A 3 6.43 5.55 12.40
CA PHE A 3 6.18 4.71 13.58
C PHE A 3 5.61 5.49 14.78
N GLY A 4 6.05 6.74 14.99
CA GLY A 4 5.50 7.62 16.03
C GLY A 4 4.02 7.93 15.79
N CYS A 5 3.63 8.18 14.54
CA CYS A 5 2.23 8.37 14.17
C CYS A 5 1.40 7.08 14.31
N MET A 6 1.97 5.92 13.96
CA MET A 6 1.31 4.63 14.22
C MET A 6 1.04 4.43 15.72
N LYS A 7 1.99 4.83 16.57
CA LYS A 7 1.82 4.73 18.03
C LYS A 7 0.66 5.56 18.56
N VAL A 8 0.38 6.74 17.99
CA VAL A 8 -0.73 7.58 18.43
C VAL A 8 -2.07 6.83 18.33
N PHE A 9 -2.30 6.12 17.23
CA PHE A 9 -3.49 5.28 17.09
C PHE A 9 -3.50 4.08 18.06
N MET A 10 -2.32 3.58 18.46
CA MET A 10 -2.19 2.43 19.35
C MET A 10 -2.22 2.78 20.84
N LEU A 11 -2.31 4.05 21.24
CA LEU A 11 -2.21 4.47 22.64
C LEU A 11 -3.30 3.86 23.55
N GLU A 12 -4.48 3.61 22.99
CA GLU A 12 -5.64 3.10 23.74
C GLU A 12 -5.92 1.61 23.44
N HIS A 13 -5.09 0.99 22.59
CA HIS A 13 -5.25 -0.43 22.25
C HIS A 13 -4.88 -1.32 23.43
N GLY A 14 -5.86 -2.08 23.94
CA GLY A 14 -5.67 -3.00 25.07
C GLY A 14 -5.89 -2.41 26.47
N GLN A 15 -6.33 -1.15 26.57
CA GLN A 15 -6.80 -0.60 27.86
C GLN A 15 -8.24 -1.04 28.11
N GLN A 16 -8.50 -1.72 29.24
CA GLN A 16 -9.86 -2.06 29.67
C GLN A 16 -10.63 -0.76 29.93
N GLU A 17 -11.82 -0.65 29.31
CA GLU A 17 -12.71 0.50 29.39
C GLU A 17 -12.80 1.10 30.80
N ASN A 18 -12.17 2.26 30.99
CA ASN A 18 -12.50 3.16 32.09
C ASN A 18 -12.02 4.56 31.75
N ASN A 19 -12.64 5.14 30.72
CA ASN A 19 -13.22 6.47 30.72
C ASN A 19 -13.62 6.82 29.29
N SER A 20 -14.74 7.52 29.16
CA SER A 20 -15.25 8.14 27.95
C SER A 20 -14.35 9.28 27.43
N ALA A 21 -13.03 9.08 27.44
CA ALA A 21 -12.09 9.99 26.81
C ALA A 21 -12.19 9.73 25.30
N GLU A 22 -12.51 10.78 24.57
CA GLU A 22 -12.47 10.83 23.12
C GLU A 22 -11.11 10.29 22.64
N GLU A 23 -11.13 9.26 21.78
CA GLU A 23 -9.92 8.61 21.28
C GLU A 23 -8.92 9.67 20.79
N VAL A 24 -7.68 9.68 21.31
CA VAL A 24 -6.72 10.79 21.08
C VAL A 24 -6.52 11.12 19.59
N PHE A 25 -6.63 10.14 18.70
CA PHE A 25 -6.47 10.34 17.26
C PHE A 25 -7.69 11.01 16.58
N ARG A 26 -8.85 11.05 17.24
CA ARG A 26 -10.04 11.77 16.78
C ARG A 26 -9.99 13.26 17.10
N ASP A 27 -9.11 13.67 18.01
CA ASP A 27 -8.85 15.08 18.27
C ASP A 27 -8.31 15.74 17.00
N GLY A 28 -9.02 16.79 16.54
CA GLY A 28 -8.69 17.48 15.29
C GLY A 28 -7.32 18.16 15.31
N VAL A 29 -6.86 18.63 16.47
CA VAL A 29 -5.53 19.26 16.64
C VAL A 29 -4.44 18.19 16.54
N VAL A 30 -4.64 17.04 17.20
CA VAL A 30 -3.72 15.89 17.09
C VAL A 30 -3.64 15.41 15.64
N GLY A 31 -4.78 15.25 14.97
CA GLY A 31 -4.83 14.84 13.56
C GLY A 31 -4.13 15.83 12.61
N GLN A 32 -4.27 17.14 12.85
CA GLN A 32 -3.54 18.18 12.11
C GLN A 32 -2.03 18.07 12.33
N PHE A 33 -1.57 17.99 13.58
CA PHE A 33 -0.14 17.86 13.87
C PHE A 33 0.46 16.59 13.27
N MET A 34 -0.24 15.44 13.35
CA MET A 34 0.24 14.22 12.71
C MET A 34 0.34 14.36 11.19
N THR A 35 -0.62 15.06 10.57
CA THR A 35 -0.58 15.36 9.14
C THR A 35 0.61 16.25 8.77
N GLU A 36 0.86 17.30 9.55
CA GLU A 36 2.02 18.18 9.38
C GLU A 36 3.35 17.43 9.57
N LEU A 37 3.43 16.56 10.58
CA LEU A 37 4.61 15.74 10.84
C LEU A 37 4.90 14.74 9.72
N LEU A 38 3.87 14.23 9.05
CA LEU A 38 4.01 13.29 7.93
C LEU A 38 4.20 13.98 6.59
N SER A 39 3.78 15.24 6.44
CA SER A 39 3.81 15.99 5.18
C SER A 39 5.15 15.89 4.45
N PRO A 40 6.34 16.10 5.09
CA PRO A 40 7.64 16.01 4.42
C PRO A 40 8.01 14.62 3.90
N PHE A 41 7.31 13.58 4.36
CA PHE A 41 7.55 12.18 4.02
C PHE A 41 6.51 11.64 3.04
N THR A 42 5.58 12.47 2.58
CA THR A 42 4.63 12.10 1.53
C THR A 42 5.28 12.18 0.15
N SER A 43 4.83 11.36 -0.81
CA SER A 43 5.40 11.37 -2.15
C SER A 43 5.25 12.72 -2.86
N ALA A 44 4.18 13.49 -2.56
CA ALA A 44 4.00 14.83 -3.10
C ALA A 44 5.04 15.85 -2.59
N ALA A 45 5.72 15.57 -1.47
CA ALA A 45 6.67 16.50 -0.87
C ALA A 45 8.00 16.62 -1.63
N SER A 46 8.34 15.63 -2.45
CA SER A 46 9.59 15.62 -3.22
C SER A 46 9.37 15.12 -4.64
N PRO A 47 9.84 15.83 -5.67
CA PRO A 47 9.78 15.34 -7.05
C PRO A 47 10.62 14.06 -7.24
N SER A 48 11.61 13.84 -6.36
CA SER A 48 12.43 12.63 -6.37
C SER A 48 11.67 11.39 -5.88
N SER A 49 10.49 11.53 -5.28
CA SER A 49 9.68 10.40 -4.82
C SER A 49 9.17 9.51 -5.96
N LEU A 50 9.09 10.05 -7.18
CA LEU A 50 8.76 9.30 -8.38
C LEU A 50 10.01 8.88 -9.16
N SER A 51 11.22 9.24 -8.72
CA SER A 51 12.44 8.83 -9.40
C SER A 51 12.71 7.35 -9.21
N LEU A 52 13.12 6.71 -10.31
CA LEU A 52 13.43 5.30 -10.41
C LEU A 52 14.87 5.09 -10.93
N PRO A 53 15.61 4.10 -10.39
CA PRO A 53 15.22 3.19 -9.30
C PRO A 53 15.10 3.91 -7.95
N PRO A 54 14.34 3.37 -6.98
CA PRO A 54 14.28 3.95 -5.64
C PRO A 54 15.69 3.97 -5.02
N PRO A 55 16.02 4.98 -4.21
CA PRO A 55 17.29 5.02 -3.52
C PRO A 55 17.47 3.77 -2.64
N PRO A 56 18.69 3.24 -2.51
CA PRO A 56 18.93 2.10 -1.64
C PRO A 56 18.54 2.46 -0.20
N PRO A 57 17.91 1.52 0.54
CA PRO A 57 17.53 1.77 1.92
C PRO A 57 18.78 2.04 2.76
N GLY A 58 18.74 3.10 3.58
CA GLY A 58 19.73 3.28 4.63
C GLY A 58 19.64 2.14 5.67
N PRO A 59 20.75 1.78 6.34
CA PRO A 59 20.78 0.66 7.28
C PRO A 59 19.87 0.86 8.51
N ASP A 60 19.53 2.10 8.84
CA ASP A 60 18.72 2.47 10.02
C ASP A 60 17.31 3.00 9.66
N ASP A 61 16.91 2.94 8.38
CA ASP A 61 15.68 3.58 7.90
C ASP A 61 14.44 2.69 7.98
N GLY A 62 14.59 1.42 8.38
CA GLY A 62 13.50 0.44 8.48
C GLY A 62 12.59 0.69 9.69
N LEU A 63 11.27 0.55 9.51
CA LEU A 63 10.31 0.69 10.61
C LEU A 63 10.50 -0.39 11.68
N ASP A 64 10.90 -1.59 11.27
CA ASP A 64 11.29 -2.68 12.15
C ASP A 64 12.50 -2.29 13.02
N VAL A 65 13.54 -1.69 12.43
CA VAL A 65 14.72 -1.20 13.16
C VAL A 65 14.32 -0.08 14.13
N VAL A 66 13.55 0.91 13.68
CA VAL A 66 13.09 2.02 14.54
C VAL A 66 12.22 1.50 15.68
N ALA A 67 11.33 0.55 15.41
CA ALA A 67 10.40 0.00 16.39
C ALA A 67 11.13 -0.72 17.53
N THR A 68 12.28 -1.36 17.29
CA THR A 68 13.07 -2.01 18.38
C THR A 68 13.46 -1.08 19.51
N ARG A 69 13.54 0.24 19.26
CA ARG A 69 13.89 1.25 20.26
C ARG A 69 12.72 1.58 21.21
N PHE A 70 11.51 1.16 20.86
CA PHE A 70 10.28 1.55 21.54
C PHE A 70 9.38 0.37 21.93
N LEU A 71 9.45 -0.73 21.19
CA LEU A 71 8.76 -1.98 21.51
C LEU A 71 9.62 -2.80 22.49
N SER A 72 8.97 -3.59 23.33
CA SER A 72 9.69 -4.53 24.19
C SER A 72 10.30 -5.65 23.36
N ALA A 73 11.34 -6.30 23.88
CA ALA A 73 11.95 -7.47 23.24
C ALA A 73 10.96 -8.63 23.01
N SER A 74 9.82 -8.63 23.71
CA SER A 74 8.74 -9.61 23.57
C SER A 74 7.76 -9.32 22.44
N THR A 75 7.83 -8.15 21.80
CA THR A 75 6.87 -7.73 20.77
C THR A 75 7.60 -7.37 19.48
N PRO A 76 7.76 -8.34 18.56
CA PRO A 76 8.29 -8.07 17.23
C PRO A 76 7.43 -7.04 16.49
N PHE A 77 8.05 -6.25 15.60
CA PHE A 77 7.33 -5.25 14.82
C PHE A 77 6.20 -5.85 13.97
N TYR A 78 6.35 -7.10 13.50
CA TYR A 78 5.29 -7.81 12.78
C TYR A 78 4.02 -7.96 13.63
N GLN A 79 4.14 -8.38 14.89
CA GLN A 79 2.99 -8.48 15.81
C GLN A 79 2.34 -7.12 16.02
N TYR A 80 3.15 -6.08 16.24
CA TYR A 80 2.65 -4.71 16.36
C TYR A 80 1.87 -4.27 15.11
N TYR A 81 2.38 -4.59 13.92
CA TYR A 81 1.71 -4.26 12.66
C TYR A 81 0.40 -5.04 12.48
N THR A 82 0.35 -6.32 12.84
CA THR A 82 -0.90 -7.09 12.75
C THR A 82 -1.97 -6.53 13.67
N ASP A 83 -1.59 -6.15 14.90
CA ASP A 83 -2.48 -5.50 15.85
C ASP A 83 -2.96 -4.13 15.33
N PHE A 84 -2.06 -3.37 14.70
CA PHE A 84 -2.37 -2.06 14.09
C PHE A 84 -3.38 -2.15 12.94
N VAL A 85 -3.24 -3.13 12.05
CA VAL A 85 -4.20 -3.38 10.97
C VAL A 85 -5.54 -3.87 11.54
N GLY A 86 -5.51 -4.74 12.55
CA GLY A 86 -6.72 -5.20 13.25
C GLY A 86 -7.47 -4.05 13.93
N LEU A 87 -6.74 -3.11 14.54
CA LEU A 87 -7.31 -1.91 15.12
C LEU A 87 -7.95 -1.02 14.05
N TYR A 88 -7.30 -0.85 12.90
CA TYR A 88 -7.88 -0.11 11.79
C TYR A 88 -9.23 -0.69 11.39
N ASP A 89 -9.31 -2.01 11.21
CA ASP A 89 -10.55 -2.69 10.84
C ASP A 89 -11.66 -2.51 11.88
N ALA A 90 -11.28 -2.53 13.17
CA ALA A 90 -12.23 -2.45 14.27
C ALA A 90 -12.83 -1.04 14.48
N ILE A 91 -12.02 0.03 14.40
CA ILE A 91 -12.43 1.35 14.93
C ILE A 91 -12.14 2.54 14.00
N SER A 92 -11.46 2.36 12.86
CA SER A 92 -10.97 3.53 12.11
C SER A 92 -12.04 4.30 11.34
N PHE A 93 -13.23 3.75 11.10
CA PHE A 93 -14.27 4.36 10.24
C PHE A 93 -13.70 4.95 8.91
N ALA A 94 -12.71 4.26 8.31
CA ALA A 94 -11.98 4.74 7.12
C ALA A 94 -11.17 6.02 7.33
N HIS A 95 -10.59 6.23 8.52
CA HIS A 95 -9.78 7.40 8.85
C HIS A 95 -8.61 7.56 7.88
N PRO A 96 -8.54 8.63 7.06
CA PRO A 96 -7.58 8.73 5.95
C PRO A 96 -6.12 8.63 6.38
N LEU A 97 -5.76 9.27 7.50
CA LEU A 97 -4.40 9.23 8.02
C LEU A 97 -4.02 7.82 8.51
N PHE A 98 -4.95 7.11 9.14
CA PHE A 98 -4.71 5.75 9.64
C PHE A 98 -4.54 4.82 8.43
N ALA A 99 -5.41 4.95 7.43
CA ALA A 99 -5.34 4.20 6.18
C ALA A 99 -3.99 4.39 5.47
N SER A 100 -3.46 5.62 5.43
CA SER A 100 -2.13 5.88 4.83
C SER A 100 -0.99 5.21 5.58
N LEU A 101 -1.11 5.02 6.90
CA LEU A 101 -0.08 4.40 7.74
C LEU A 101 -0.09 2.86 7.70
N LEU A 102 -1.10 2.24 7.09
CA LEU A 102 -1.09 0.80 6.80
C LEU A 102 -0.10 0.46 5.68
N LEU A 103 0.18 1.42 4.78
CA LEU A 103 0.91 1.17 3.55
C LEU A 103 2.45 1.03 3.72
N PRO A 104 3.15 1.79 4.58
CA PRO A 104 4.61 1.74 4.63
C PRO A 104 5.21 0.34 4.83
N PRO A 105 4.71 -0.52 5.75
CA PRO A 105 5.23 -1.88 5.90
C PRO A 105 4.95 -2.81 4.71
N THR A 106 4.12 -2.40 3.75
CA THR A 106 3.80 -3.19 2.55
C THR A 106 4.73 -2.92 1.37
N SER A 107 5.70 -2.00 1.50
CA SER A 107 6.69 -1.79 0.44
C SER A 107 7.56 -3.05 0.25
N MET A 108 8.22 -3.14 -0.90
CA MET A 108 9.07 -4.27 -1.27
C MET A 108 10.37 -4.33 -0.45
N ARG A 109 10.61 -3.35 0.42
CA ARG A 109 11.72 -3.34 1.39
C ARG A 109 11.46 -4.29 2.57
N TYR A 110 10.20 -4.58 2.86
CA TYR A 110 9.80 -5.43 3.98
C TYR A 110 9.48 -6.86 3.51
N LEU A 111 9.50 -7.78 4.47
CA LEU A 111 9.15 -9.18 4.25
C LEU A 111 7.75 -9.32 3.63
N VAL A 112 7.56 -10.39 2.86
CA VAL A 112 6.31 -10.66 2.15
C VAL A 112 5.10 -10.80 3.09
N ASP A 113 5.32 -11.20 4.34
CA ASP A 113 4.27 -11.43 5.34
C ASP A 113 3.41 -10.18 5.59
N TYR A 114 4.00 -8.98 5.59
CA TYR A 114 3.24 -7.72 5.74
C TYR A 114 2.26 -7.50 4.58
N ARG A 115 2.67 -7.86 3.36
CA ARG A 115 1.82 -7.78 2.16
C ARG A 115 0.75 -8.87 2.20
N LYS A 116 1.09 -10.12 2.55
CA LYS A 116 0.11 -11.21 2.71
C LYS A 116 -0.97 -10.83 3.72
N TYR A 117 -0.57 -10.30 4.88
CA TYR A 117 -1.51 -9.94 5.93
C TYR A 117 -2.52 -8.88 5.47
N LEU A 118 -2.05 -7.78 4.87
CA LEU A 118 -2.98 -6.72 4.41
C LEU A 118 -3.81 -7.16 3.21
N TRP A 119 -3.17 -7.78 2.20
CA TRP A 119 -3.82 -8.02 0.90
C TRP A 119 -4.61 -9.30 0.82
N ALA A 120 -4.17 -10.36 1.51
CA ALA A 120 -4.88 -11.63 1.53
C ALA A 120 -5.87 -11.67 2.71
N ASP A 121 -5.36 -11.47 3.93
CA ASP A 121 -6.14 -11.71 5.16
C ASP A 121 -7.11 -10.55 5.44
N TYR A 122 -6.66 -9.31 5.26
CA TYR A 122 -7.47 -8.08 5.46
C TYR A 122 -7.95 -7.43 4.16
N ASN A 123 -8.18 -8.22 3.11
CA ASN A 123 -8.59 -7.67 1.81
C ASN A 123 -9.86 -6.79 1.86
N HIS A 124 -10.76 -7.04 2.82
CA HIS A 124 -12.01 -6.27 2.99
C HIS A 124 -11.77 -4.83 3.43
N VAL A 125 -10.63 -4.56 4.07
CA VAL A 125 -10.21 -3.22 4.50
C VAL A 125 -9.75 -2.37 3.31
N LEU A 126 -9.16 -2.97 2.26
CA LEU A 126 -8.54 -2.24 1.15
C LEU A 126 -9.48 -1.25 0.45
N ARG A 127 -10.77 -1.55 0.37
CA ARG A 127 -11.78 -0.64 -0.20
C ARG A 127 -11.99 0.65 0.60
N THR A 128 -11.56 0.68 1.85
CA THR A 128 -11.63 1.87 2.71
C THR A 128 -10.36 2.72 2.60
N VAL A 129 -9.29 2.15 2.04
CA VAL A 129 -8.00 2.85 1.85
C VAL A 129 -8.09 3.69 0.59
N ARG A 130 -8.29 5.00 0.77
CA ARG A 130 -8.43 5.99 -0.32
C ARG A 130 -7.20 6.89 -0.49
N THR A 131 -6.06 6.50 0.07
CA THR A 131 -4.80 7.26 0.01
C THR A 131 -4.44 7.58 -1.43
N SER A 132 -4.39 8.86 -1.80
CA SER A 132 -3.91 9.28 -3.12
C SER A 132 -2.42 8.98 -3.26
N ILE A 133 -1.92 8.83 -4.49
CA ILE A 133 -0.50 8.53 -4.71
C ILE A 133 0.39 9.58 -4.04
N GLY A 134 0.01 10.87 -4.14
CA GLY A 134 0.69 12.00 -3.51
C GLY A 134 0.74 11.94 -1.98
N ALA A 135 -0.25 11.33 -1.33
CA ALA A 135 -0.35 11.23 0.12
C ALA A 135 0.33 9.98 0.71
N VAL A 136 0.88 9.10 -0.14
CA VAL A 136 1.60 7.91 0.31
C VAL A 136 2.85 8.33 1.04
N VAL A 137 3.03 7.81 2.26
CA VAL A 137 4.20 8.07 3.09
C VAL A 137 5.32 7.11 2.69
N ALA A 138 6.25 7.60 1.86
CA ALA A 138 7.33 6.81 1.29
C ALA A 138 8.48 7.68 0.81
N GLY A 139 9.71 7.14 0.84
CA GLY A 139 10.88 7.82 0.25
C GLY A 139 10.79 7.87 -1.28
N SER A 140 10.34 6.77 -1.88
CA SER A 140 9.99 6.68 -3.30
C SER A 140 8.80 5.73 -3.50
N VAL A 141 7.89 6.08 -4.42
CA VAL A 141 6.83 5.19 -4.90
C VAL A 141 7.43 3.92 -5.53
N GLY A 142 8.65 4.01 -6.07
CA GLY A 142 9.40 2.88 -6.59
C GLY A 142 9.62 1.76 -5.57
N GLU A 143 9.65 2.07 -4.27
CA GLU A 143 9.79 1.08 -3.19
C GLU A 143 8.63 0.07 -3.14
N TYR A 144 7.48 0.38 -3.75
CA TYR A 144 6.33 -0.54 -3.84
C TYR A 144 6.26 -1.26 -5.17
N LEU A 145 6.95 -0.76 -6.18
CA LEU A 145 6.91 -1.27 -7.54
C LEU A 145 8.06 -2.24 -7.82
N TRP A 146 9.19 -2.05 -7.11
CA TRP A 146 10.43 -2.78 -7.36
C TRP A 146 11.08 -3.30 -6.06
N PRO A 147 11.61 -4.55 -6.06
CA PRO A 147 11.46 -5.56 -7.12
C PRO A 147 9.99 -5.94 -7.38
N ALA A 148 9.70 -6.42 -8.59
CA ALA A 148 8.35 -6.86 -8.92
C ALA A 148 7.96 -8.04 -8.03
N GLU A 149 6.71 -8.06 -7.56
CA GLU A 149 6.21 -9.12 -6.68
C GLU A 149 6.39 -10.50 -7.34
N THR A 150 6.92 -11.46 -6.59
CA THR A 150 7.15 -12.83 -7.07
C THR A 150 6.31 -13.86 -6.34
N ASP A 151 5.75 -13.49 -5.18
CA ASP A 151 4.89 -14.36 -4.41
C ASP A 151 3.52 -14.51 -5.08
N ALA A 152 3.15 -15.75 -5.38
CA ALA A 152 1.92 -16.08 -6.09
C ALA A 152 0.67 -15.80 -5.24
N ASP A 153 0.76 -15.94 -3.92
CA ASP A 153 -0.38 -15.69 -3.02
C ASP A 153 -0.69 -14.19 -2.98
N VAL A 154 0.34 -13.36 -2.83
CA VAL A 154 0.22 -11.90 -2.85
C VAL A 154 -0.31 -11.42 -4.20
N THR A 155 0.26 -11.91 -5.30
CA THR A 155 -0.19 -11.51 -6.64
C THR A 155 -1.64 -11.94 -6.89
N GLY A 156 -2.01 -13.15 -6.46
CA GLY A 156 -3.40 -13.61 -6.52
C GLY A 156 -4.33 -12.74 -5.66
N ALA A 157 -3.86 -12.27 -4.50
CA ALA A 157 -4.62 -11.37 -3.64
C ALA A 157 -4.83 -9.99 -4.29
N TYR A 158 -3.83 -9.43 -4.97
CA TYR A 158 -3.95 -8.18 -5.75
C TYR A 158 -5.04 -8.30 -6.81
N LEU A 159 -4.99 -9.39 -7.59
CA LEU A 159 -5.98 -9.64 -8.64
C LEU A 159 -7.39 -9.80 -8.08
N ARG A 160 -7.55 -10.58 -7.01
CA ARG A 160 -8.87 -10.72 -6.35
C ARG A 160 -9.39 -9.38 -5.81
N ALA A 161 -8.52 -8.54 -5.25
CA ALA A 161 -8.90 -7.23 -4.75
C ALA A 161 -9.38 -6.30 -5.88
N LEU A 162 -8.71 -6.33 -7.04
CA LEU A 162 -9.13 -5.58 -8.24
C LEU A 162 -10.46 -6.09 -8.83
N VAL A 163 -10.68 -7.40 -8.83
CA VAL A 163 -11.89 -8.02 -9.39
C VAL A 163 -13.12 -7.78 -8.51
N ARG A 164 -12.97 -7.84 -7.18
CA ARG A 164 -14.10 -7.72 -6.24
C ARG A 164 -14.71 -6.33 -6.15
N GLY A 165 -14.01 -5.29 -6.58
CA GLY A 165 -14.55 -3.93 -6.59
C GLY A 165 -13.51 -2.87 -6.91
N PRO A 166 -13.95 -1.63 -7.19
CA PRO A 166 -13.03 -0.56 -7.56
C PRO A 166 -12.12 -0.20 -6.36
N LEU A 167 -10.87 -0.61 -6.46
CA LEU A 167 -9.79 -0.01 -5.70
C LEU A 167 -9.55 1.41 -6.21
N GLU A 168 -9.18 2.31 -5.30
CA GLU A 168 -8.91 3.72 -5.60
C GLU A 168 -7.54 4.13 -5.09
N GLY A 169 -7.03 5.24 -5.61
CA GLY A 169 -5.77 5.81 -5.16
C GLY A 169 -4.59 4.86 -5.32
N PHE A 170 -3.73 4.84 -4.30
CA PHE A 170 -2.46 4.13 -4.34
C PHE A 170 -2.61 2.60 -4.34
N VAL A 171 -3.58 2.05 -3.60
CA VAL A 171 -3.79 0.60 -3.56
C VAL A 171 -4.15 0.06 -4.94
N ARG A 172 -4.89 0.81 -5.75
CA ARG A 172 -5.14 0.43 -7.16
C ARG A 172 -3.83 0.28 -7.94
N LEU A 173 -2.92 1.25 -7.82
CA LEU A 173 -1.62 1.23 -8.49
C LEU A 173 -0.79 0.01 -8.08
N GLY A 174 -0.69 -0.25 -6.77
CA GLY A 174 0.06 -1.40 -6.24
C GLY A 174 -0.46 -2.73 -6.76
N ALA A 175 -1.79 -2.90 -6.82
CA ALA A 175 -2.41 -4.14 -7.28
C ALA A 175 -2.21 -4.41 -8.79
N THR A 176 -2.08 -3.37 -9.61
CA THR A 176 -1.95 -3.49 -11.08
C THR A 176 -0.56 -3.89 -11.58
N GLY A 177 0.41 -4.15 -10.70
CA GLY A 177 1.83 -4.40 -11.02
C GLY A 177 2.12 -5.44 -12.12
N GLU A 178 3.34 -5.42 -12.68
CA GLU A 178 3.72 -6.26 -13.86
C GLU A 178 3.45 -7.76 -13.69
N THR A 179 3.55 -8.30 -12.47
CA THR A 179 3.31 -9.72 -12.19
C THR A 179 1.83 -10.09 -12.27
N ALA A 180 0.92 -9.15 -11.95
CA ALA A 180 -0.52 -9.37 -12.00
C ALA A 180 -0.99 -9.72 -13.43
N SER A 181 -0.35 -9.17 -14.47
CA SER A 181 -0.65 -9.49 -15.86
C SER A 181 -0.43 -10.97 -16.22
N LYS A 182 0.52 -11.66 -15.59
CA LYS A 182 0.80 -13.08 -15.89
C LYS A 182 -0.24 -14.02 -15.29
N LEU A 183 -0.79 -13.65 -14.13
CA LEU A 183 -1.80 -14.43 -13.42
C LEU A 183 -3.24 -14.04 -13.77
N LEU A 184 -3.42 -12.96 -14.54
CA LEU A 184 -4.72 -12.47 -14.99
C LEU A 184 -5.55 -13.53 -15.74
N MET A 185 -4.89 -14.44 -16.46
CA MET A 185 -5.58 -15.50 -17.22
C MET A 185 -6.47 -16.38 -16.34
N GLY A 186 -6.15 -16.55 -15.04
CA GLY A 186 -6.96 -17.36 -14.13
C GLY A 186 -8.18 -16.65 -13.53
N VAL A 187 -8.29 -15.33 -13.70
CA VAL A 187 -9.32 -14.49 -13.06
C VAL A 187 -10.10 -13.64 -14.07
N VAL A 188 -9.78 -13.78 -15.36
CA VAL A 188 -10.41 -13.07 -16.49
C VAL A 188 -11.92 -13.27 -16.51
N ASP A 189 -12.42 -14.48 -16.23
CA ASP A 189 -13.86 -14.75 -16.26
C ASP A 189 -14.64 -14.14 -15.07
N GLN A 190 -13.94 -13.67 -14.04
CA GLN A 190 -14.54 -13.14 -12.81
C GLN A 190 -14.51 -11.60 -12.76
N GLY A 191 -13.67 -10.95 -13.60
CA GLY A 191 -13.43 -9.52 -13.58
C GLY A 191 -14.31 -8.72 -14.54
N ASN A 192 -14.57 -7.45 -14.21
CA ASN A 192 -15.09 -6.49 -15.19
C ASN A 192 -14.04 -6.28 -16.30
N LEU A 193 -14.50 -6.21 -17.57
CA LEU A 193 -13.67 -5.91 -18.75
C LEU A 193 -12.78 -4.67 -18.55
N ASP A 194 -13.27 -3.65 -17.84
CA ASP A 194 -12.47 -2.45 -17.56
C ASP A 194 -11.26 -2.75 -16.68
N VAL A 195 -11.43 -3.58 -15.64
CA VAL A 195 -10.35 -4.00 -14.74
C VAL A 195 -9.35 -4.90 -15.48
N ILE A 196 -9.85 -5.83 -16.29
CA ILE A 196 -9.01 -6.70 -17.13
C ILE A 196 -8.17 -5.84 -18.07
N ARG A 197 -8.81 -4.89 -18.77
CA ARG A 197 -8.14 -3.97 -19.67
C ARG A 197 -7.06 -3.18 -18.94
N GLU A 198 -7.34 -2.64 -17.76
CA GLU A 198 -6.34 -1.91 -16.98
C GLU A 198 -5.13 -2.78 -16.60
N VAL A 199 -5.34 -3.99 -16.10
CA VAL A 199 -4.20 -4.86 -15.73
C VAL A 199 -3.38 -5.28 -16.97
N VAL A 200 -4.04 -5.57 -18.09
CA VAL A 200 -3.38 -5.88 -19.36
C VAL A 200 -2.56 -4.69 -19.87
N LEU A 201 -3.13 -3.49 -19.75
CA LEU A 201 -2.52 -2.24 -20.22
C LEU A 201 -1.54 -1.62 -19.22
N TYR A 202 -1.48 -2.12 -17.99
CA TYR A 202 -0.53 -1.60 -17.02
C TYR A 202 0.90 -1.89 -17.48
N ARG A 203 1.71 -0.84 -17.51
CA ARG A 203 3.14 -0.94 -17.74
C ARG A 203 3.87 0.13 -16.93
N GLN A 204 4.99 -0.25 -16.34
CA GLN A 204 5.83 0.66 -15.57
C GLN A 204 7.21 0.78 -16.21
N VAL A 205 7.87 1.92 -16.01
CA VAL A 205 9.27 2.09 -16.40
C VAL A 205 10.19 1.60 -15.28
N ARG A 206 11.41 1.17 -15.62
CA ARG A 206 12.41 0.71 -14.63
C ARG A 206 13.35 1.84 -14.17
N GLU A 207 13.50 2.87 -14.98
CA GLU A 207 14.39 4.00 -14.75
C GLU A 207 13.67 5.30 -15.16
N GLY A 208 14.09 6.43 -14.57
CA GLY A 208 13.51 7.74 -14.85
C GLY A 208 12.39 8.08 -13.89
N THR A 209 11.23 8.51 -14.39
CA THR A 209 10.08 8.91 -13.55
C THR A 209 8.98 7.84 -13.61
N ALA A 210 8.56 7.36 -12.45
CA ALA A 210 7.46 6.43 -12.30
C ALA A 210 6.19 6.98 -12.96
N LEU A 211 5.57 6.15 -13.77
CA LEU A 211 4.31 6.48 -14.44
C LEU A 211 3.17 6.28 -13.45
N ILE A 212 2.40 7.34 -13.23
CA ILE A 212 1.18 7.34 -12.43
C ILE A 212 -0.05 7.34 -13.35
N PRO A 213 -1.23 6.87 -12.90
CA PRO A 213 -2.45 6.93 -13.69
C PRO A 213 -2.76 8.35 -14.18
N PRO A 214 -3.21 8.53 -15.42
CA PRO A 214 -3.49 7.48 -16.42
C PRO A 214 -2.28 7.03 -17.25
N ALA A 215 -1.13 7.70 -17.14
CA ALA A 215 0.04 7.48 -18.00
C ALA A 215 0.59 6.04 -17.97
N CYS A 216 0.48 5.34 -16.83
CA CYS A 216 0.88 3.93 -16.72
C CYS A 216 0.01 2.96 -17.53
N PHE A 217 -1.18 3.36 -17.98
CA PHE A 217 -2.10 2.55 -18.80
C PHE A 217 -2.13 2.98 -20.28
N GLU A 218 -1.75 4.23 -20.57
CA GLU A 218 -1.95 4.84 -21.89
C GLU A 218 -0.75 4.70 -22.85
N GLN A 219 0.38 4.17 -22.40
CA GLN A 219 1.59 3.99 -23.22
C GLN A 219 1.36 3.30 -24.57
N SER A 220 1.81 3.88 -25.67
CA SER A 220 1.69 3.27 -27.01
C SER A 220 2.74 2.17 -27.25
N GLY A 221 2.49 1.27 -28.22
CA GLY A 221 3.47 0.31 -28.73
C GLY A 221 2.92 -1.08 -29.02
N ASP A 222 3.67 -1.86 -29.81
CA ASP A 222 3.27 -3.19 -30.32
C ASP A 222 2.99 -4.22 -29.22
N TRP A 223 3.57 -4.01 -28.03
CA TRP A 223 3.35 -4.84 -26.84
C TRP A 223 1.87 -4.88 -26.43
N LYS A 224 1.10 -3.81 -26.66
CA LYS A 224 -0.35 -3.79 -26.39
C LYS A 224 -1.07 -4.83 -27.23
N ALA A 225 -0.79 -4.85 -28.54
CA ALA A 225 -1.39 -5.81 -29.46
C ALA A 225 -1.03 -7.25 -29.09
N PHE A 226 0.23 -7.49 -28.69
CA PHE A 226 0.66 -8.82 -28.22
C PHE A 226 -0.07 -9.27 -26.95
N ARG A 227 -0.25 -8.38 -25.96
CA ARG A 227 -0.97 -8.73 -24.73
C ARG A 227 -2.47 -8.95 -24.98
N PHE A 228 -3.10 -8.13 -25.82
CA PHE A 228 -4.51 -8.33 -26.19
C PHE A 228 -4.72 -9.63 -26.96
N ALA A 229 -3.84 -9.95 -27.92
CA ALA A 229 -3.92 -11.19 -28.68
C ALA A 229 -3.88 -12.40 -27.73
N ASN A 230 -3.00 -12.41 -26.73
CA ASN A 230 -2.92 -13.51 -25.76
C ASN A 230 -4.08 -13.58 -24.76
N THR A 231 -4.89 -12.52 -24.63
CA THR A 231 -6.10 -12.53 -23.79
C THR A 231 -7.38 -12.89 -24.56
N SER A 232 -7.35 -12.94 -25.89
CA SER A 232 -8.52 -13.23 -26.74
C SER A 232 -8.56 -14.64 -27.34
N THR A 233 -7.58 -15.49 -27.04
CA THR A 233 -7.44 -16.82 -27.67
C THR A 233 -8.03 -17.99 -26.86
N GLN A 234 -8.92 -17.75 -25.89
CA GLN A 234 -9.72 -18.81 -25.26
C GLN A 234 -11.18 -18.38 -25.09
#